data_AF-A0AAW1DTF5-F1
#
_entry.id   AF-A0AAW1DTF5-F1
#
_cell.length_a   1.000
_cell.length_b   1.000
_cell.length_c   1.000
_cell.angle_alpha   90.00
_cell.angle_beta   90.00
_cell.angle_gamma   90.00
#
_symmetry.space_group_name_H-M   'P 1'
#
loop_
_entity.id
_entity.type
_entity.pdbx_description
1 polymer ?
#
loop_
_entity_poly.entity_id
_entity_poly.type
_entity_poly.pdbx_seq_one_letter_code
_entity_poly.pdbx_strand_id
1 'polypeptide(L)'
;MYFRLLTVILVVVIQFHCANFQAVDSETWEKAEKKCQSLSKLDTSEKASLLTSLGNISRTAKCYVNCFFEEVGLMIGASLNNTLLHVWLEEEASLSQDADLLYNNVKTCIDNIKTSDKCDLAYELYRCFENRIWLNKKRETKTVGSLVENSGSARGQLV
;
A
#
# COMPACT_ATOMS: atom_id res chain seq x y z
N MET A 1 23.84 -20.63 39.26
CA MET A 1 24.56 -20.56 37.96
C MET A 1 23.62 -20.60 36.75
N TYR A 2 22.54 -21.39 36.75
CA TYR A 2 21.57 -21.50 35.65
C TYR A 2 20.81 -20.21 35.28
N PHE A 3 20.50 -19.35 36.26
CA PHE A 3 19.74 -18.11 36.03
C PHE A 3 20.47 -17.08 35.15
N ARG A 4 21.81 -17.09 35.19
CA ARG A 4 22.66 -16.24 34.33
C ARG A 4 22.77 -16.78 32.90
N LEU A 5 22.62 -18.09 32.71
CA LEU A 5 22.61 -18.71 31.38
C LEU A 5 21.28 -18.45 30.65
N LEU A 6 20.17 -18.54 31.38
CA LEU A 6 18.81 -18.30 30.86
C LEU A 6 18.60 -16.85 30.39
N THR A 7 19.13 -15.88 31.13
CA THR A 7 19.05 -14.46 30.74
C THR A 7 19.86 -14.16 29.47
N VAL A 8 21.04 -14.77 29.31
CA VAL A 8 21.84 -14.62 28.07
C VAL A 8 21.13 -15.22 26.86
N ILE A 9 20.53 -16.41 27.02
CA ILE A 9 19.78 -17.07 25.93
C ILE A 9 18.56 -16.23 25.53
N LEU A 10 17.79 -15.71 26.50
CA LEU A 10 16.65 -14.84 26.23
C LEU A 10 17.04 -13.56 25.48
N VAL A 11 18.13 -12.90 25.88
CA VAL A 11 18.60 -11.68 25.21
C VAL A 11 19.04 -11.99 23.78
N VAL A 12 19.74 -13.11 23.52
CA VAL A 12 20.15 -13.50 22.17
C VAL A 12 18.95 -13.83 21.28
N VAL A 13 17.93 -14.51 21.80
CA VAL A 13 16.70 -14.83 21.04
C VAL A 13 15.91 -13.56 20.71
N ILE A 14 15.82 -12.61 21.64
CA ILE A 14 15.16 -11.31 21.43
C ILE A 14 15.89 -10.50 20.35
N GLN A 15 17.23 -10.44 20.40
CA GLN A 15 18.03 -9.74 19.39
C GLN A 15 17.88 -10.38 17.98
N PHE A 16 17.74 -11.70 17.92
CA PHE A 16 17.56 -12.43 16.66
C PHE A 16 16.17 -12.22 16.03
N HIS A 17 15.14 -11.95 16.83
CA HIS A 17 13.78 -11.70 16.33
C HIS A 17 13.56 -10.27 15.84
N CYS A 18 14.29 -9.27 16.37
CA CYS A 18 14.19 -7.89 15.89
C CYS A 18 14.91 -7.64 14.54
N ALA A 19 15.86 -8.49 14.15
CA ALA A 19 16.67 -8.28 12.94
C ALA A 19 15.94 -8.57 11.61
N ASN A 20 14.74 -9.16 11.65
CA ASN A 20 14.01 -9.57 10.44
C ASN A 20 12.74 -8.74 10.16
N PHE A 21 12.48 -7.68 10.94
CA PHE A 21 11.42 -6.73 10.60
C PHE A 21 11.98 -5.71 9.61
N GLN A 22 12.05 -6.09 8.34
CA GLN A 22 12.35 -5.15 7.26
C GLN A 22 11.08 -4.35 7.01
N ALA A 23 11.03 -3.11 7.52
CA ALA A 23 10.15 -2.10 6.94
C ALA A 23 10.44 -2.06 5.43
N VAL A 24 9.39 -2.04 4.59
CA VAL A 24 9.57 -2.07 3.13
C VAL A 24 10.16 -0.74 2.67
N ASP A 25 11.48 -0.67 2.58
CA ASP A 25 12.21 0.52 2.14
C ASP A 25 12.05 0.79 0.63
N SER A 26 12.32 2.03 0.20
CA SER A 26 12.18 2.45 -1.20
C SER A 26 13.04 1.64 -2.18
N GLU A 27 14.15 1.08 -1.71
CA GLU A 27 15.04 0.21 -2.50
C GLU A 27 14.36 -1.13 -2.82
N THR A 28 13.61 -1.69 -1.85
CA THR A 28 12.83 -2.92 -2.01
C THR A 28 11.70 -2.74 -3.03
N TRP A 29 11.00 -1.60 -3.00
CA TRP A 29 9.98 -1.25 -3.99
C TRP A 29 10.57 -1.17 -5.41
N GLU A 30 11.67 -0.44 -5.59
CA GLU A 30 12.29 -0.27 -6.91
C GLU A 30 12.82 -1.59 -7.47
N LYS A 31 13.41 -2.44 -6.62
CA LYS A 31 13.88 -3.78 -7.01
C LYS A 31 12.71 -4.68 -7.43
N ALA A 32 11.63 -4.69 -6.66
CA ALA A 32 10.42 -5.43 -6.98
C ALA A 32 9.83 -4.98 -8.32
N GLU A 33 9.72 -3.68 -8.54
CA GLU A 33 9.20 -3.10 -9.78
C GLU A 33 10.03 -3.52 -11.00
N LYS A 34 11.36 -3.33 -10.94
CA LYS A 34 12.28 -3.70 -12.03
C LYS A 34 12.23 -5.19 -12.34
N LYS A 35 12.26 -6.03 -11.30
CA LYS A 35 12.23 -7.49 -11.44
C LYS A 35 10.92 -7.93 -12.08
N CYS A 36 9.79 -7.49 -11.55
CA CYS A 36 8.48 -7.90 -12.06
C CYS A 36 8.21 -7.37 -13.46
N GLN A 37 8.66 -6.16 -13.79
CA GLN A 37 8.56 -5.62 -15.15
C GLN A 37 9.36 -6.46 -16.16
N SER A 38 10.54 -6.94 -15.76
CA SER A 38 11.36 -7.80 -16.62
C SER A 38 10.71 -9.18 -16.88
N LEU A 39 9.97 -9.71 -15.92
CA LEU A 39 9.37 -11.04 -15.98
C LEU A 39 8.02 -11.05 -16.71
N SER A 40 7.19 -10.02 -16.51
CA SER A 40 5.85 -9.97 -17.06
C SER A 40 5.82 -9.61 -18.54
N LYS A 41 6.91 -9.06 -19.09
CA LYS A 41 6.95 -8.44 -20.43
C LYS A 41 5.83 -7.41 -20.63
N LEU A 42 5.38 -6.78 -19.54
CA LEU A 42 4.34 -5.76 -19.60
C LEU A 42 4.80 -4.63 -20.50
N ASP A 43 3.95 -4.25 -21.46
CA ASP A 43 4.22 -3.03 -22.19
C ASP A 43 3.91 -1.78 -21.33
N THR A 44 4.51 -0.65 -21.69
CA THR A 44 4.37 0.60 -20.94
C THR A 44 2.92 1.11 -20.89
N SER A 45 2.08 0.77 -21.87
CA SER A 45 0.67 1.18 -21.93
C SER A 45 -0.23 0.35 -21.01
N GLU A 46 0.05 -0.95 -20.85
CA GLU A 46 -0.58 -1.80 -19.84
C GLU A 46 -0.20 -1.36 -18.42
N LYS A 47 1.04 -0.89 -18.23
CA LYS A 47 1.50 -0.33 -16.95
C LYS A 47 0.78 0.99 -16.64
N ALA A 48 0.60 1.84 -17.65
CA ALA A 48 -0.18 3.07 -17.50
C ALA A 48 -1.66 2.78 -17.18
N SER A 49 -2.20 1.66 -17.68
CA SER A 49 -3.58 1.24 -17.40
C SER A 49 -3.79 0.87 -15.93
N LEU A 50 -2.78 0.26 -15.27
CA LEU A 50 -2.80 0.05 -13.82
C LEU A 50 -2.92 1.36 -13.03
N LEU A 51 -2.36 2.46 -13.56
CA LEU A 51 -2.34 3.77 -12.89
C LEU A 51 -3.56 4.65 -13.21
N THR A 52 -4.36 4.27 -14.21
CA THR A 52 -5.42 5.13 -14.77
C THR A 52 -6.81 4.51 -14.73
N SER A 53 -6.92 3.18 -14.59
CA SER A 53 -8.22 2.49 -14.60
C SER A 53 -8.26 1.30 -13.64
N LEU A 54 -9.21 1.36 -12.71
CA LEU A 54 -9.61 0.26 -11.81
C LEU A 54 -10.52 -0.79 -12.48
N GLY A 55 -10.61 -0.76 -13.82
CA GLY A 55 -11.46 -1.62 -14.63
C GLY A 55 -10.86 -3.00 -14.93
N ASN A 56 -11.39 -3.69 -15.95
CA ASN A 56 -10.85 -4.99 -16.34
C ASN A 56 -9.50 -4.81 -17.08
N ILE A 57 -8.40 -5.02 -16.36
CA ILE A 57 -7.04 -5.04 -16.92
C ILE A 57 -6.66 -6.42 -17.46
N SER A 58 -5.59 -6.49 -18.26
CA SER A 58 -5.08 -7.75 -18.80
C SER A 58 -4.61 -8.69 -17.69
N ARG A 59 -4.65 -10.00 -17.95
CA ARG A 59 -4.12 -11.01 -17.02
C ARG A 59 -2.64 -10.77 -16.71
N THR A 60 -1.88 -10.32 -17.71
CA THR A 60 -0.47 -9.97 -17.56
C THR A 60 -0.28 -8.88 -16.51
N ALA A 61 -1.11 -7.83 -16.56
CA ALA A 61 -1.07 -6.74 -15.58
C ALA A 61 -1.47 -7.20 -14.17
N LYS A 62 -2.50 -8.05 -14.04
CA LYS A 62 -2.84 -8.66 -12.74
C LYS A 62 -1.69 -9.49 -12.17
N CYS A 63 -1.05 -10.30 -13.00
CA CYS A 63 0.08 -11.14 -12.56
C CYS A 63 1.35 -10.34 -12.26
N TYR A 64 1.53 -9.19 -12.89
CA TYR A 64 2.57 -8.24 -12.49
C TYR A 64 2.33 -7.72 -11.07
N VAL A 65 1.09 -7.37 -10.72
CA VAL A 65 0.74 -6.96 -9.33
C VAL A 65 1.01 -8.10 -8.34
N ASN A 66 0.68 -9.35 -8.69
CA ASN A 66 1.05 -10.50 -7.86
C ASN A 66 2.55 -10.62 -7.66
N CYS A 67 3.34 -10.55 -8.74
CA CYS A 67 4.79 -10.59 -8.63
C CYS A 67 5.28 -9.49 -7.68
N PHE A 68 4.77 -8.27 -7.85
CA PHE A 68 5.16 -7.15 -7.01
C PHE A 68 4.86 -7.42 -5.53
N PHE A 69 3.65 -7.88 -5.20
CA PHE A 69 3.25 -8.21 -3.83
C PHE A 69 3.98 -9.41 -3.23
N GLU A 70 4.42 -10.37 -4.03
CA GLU A 70 5.31 -11.44 -3.58
C GLU A 70 6.71 -10.89 -3.22
N GLU A 71 7.28 -10.01 -4.04
CA GLU A 71 8.60 -9.45 -3.81
C GLU A 71 8.66 -8.54 -2.57
N VAL A 72 7.59 -7.77 -2.29
CA VAL A 72 7.49 -6.96 -1.08
C VAL A 72 6.94 -7.73 0.13
N GLY A 73 6.65 -9.03 -0.02
CA GLY A 73 6.26 -9.93 1.07
C GLY A 73 4.81 -9.82 1.55
N LEU A 74 3.97 -9.05 0.85
CA LEU A 74 2.53 -8.92 1.14
C LEU A 74 1.74 -10.17 0.74
N MET A 75 2.27 -10.96 -0.21
CA MET A 75 1.66 -12.19 -0.68
C MET A 75 2.68 -13.32 -0.81
N ILE A 76 2.21 -14.56 -0.72
CA ILE A 76 2.96 -15.76 -1.07
C ILE A 76 2.03 -16.65 -1.90
N GLY A 77 2.19 -16.66 -3.22
CA GLY A 77 1.26 -17.34 -4.12
C GLY A 77 -0.15 -16.77 -4.00
N ALA A 78 -1.14 -17.64 -3.79
CA ALA A 78 -2.54 -17.26 -3.65
C ALA A 78 -2.94 -16.96 -2.19
N SER A 79 -2.02 -16.44 -1.37
CA SER A 79 -2.26 -16.19 0.06
C SER A 79 -1.70 -14.85 0.49
N LEU A 80 -2.47 -14.15 1.34
CA LEU A 80 -2.09 -12.85 1.91
C LEU A 80 -1.23 -13.06 3.17
N ASN A 81 -0.18 -12.24 3.31
CA ASN A 81 0.56 -12.12 4.55
C ASN A 81 -0.16 -11.14 5.48
N ASN A 82 -1.18 -11.62 6.20
CA ASN A 82 -2.05 -10.79 7.04
C ASN A 82 -1.26 -9.97 8.09
N THR A 83 -0.14 -10.50 8.59
CA THR A 83 0.70 -9.80 9.57
C THR A 83 1.35 -8.56 8.95
N LEU A 84 2.03 -8.72 7.82
CA LEU A 84 2.69 -7.59 7.15
C LEU A 84 1.67 -6.61 6.58
N LEU A 85 0.56 -7.13 6.05
CA LEU A 85 -0.56 -6.34 5.56
C LEU A 85 -1.17 -5.45 6.65
N HIS A 86 -1.34 -5.98 7.86
CA HIS A 86 -1.85 -5.23 9.01
C HIS A 86 -0.90 -4.11 9.41
N VAL A 87 0.39 -4.41 9.53
CA VAL A 87 1.43 -3.44 9.87
C VAL A 87 1.45 -2.30 8.84
N TRP A 88 1.43 -2.64 7.55
CA TRP A 88 1.42 -1.66 6.48
C TRP A 88 0.15 -0.79 6.52
N LEU A 89 -1.00 -1.41 6.78
CA LEU A 89 -2.28 -0.70 6.95
C LEU A 89 -2.28 0.26 8.14
N GLU A 90 -1.69 -0.13 9.27
CA GLU A 90 -1.56 0.74 10.44
C GLU A 90 -0.65 1.93 10.14
N GLU A 91 0.47 1.71 9.45
CA GLU A 91 1.39 2.76 9.03
C GLU A 91 0.70 3.77 8.10
N GLU A 92 0.03 3.29 7.04
CA GLU A 92 -0.72 4.15 6.11
C GLU A 92 -1.91 4.86 6.78
N ALA A 93 -2.62 4.18 7.68
CA ALA A 93 -3.70 4.77 8.45
C ALA A 93 -3.20 5.90 9.36
N SER A 94 -2.00 5.75 9.95
CA SER A 94 -1.40 6.78 10.82
C SER A 94 -1.09 8.09 10.08
N LEU A 95 -0.92 8.03 8.76
CA LEU A 95 -0.74 9.19 7.89
C LEU A 95 -2.06 9.83 7.44
N SER A 96 -3.19 9.18 7.72
CA SER A 96 -4.53 9.66 7.36
C SER A 96 -5.18 10.47 8.46
N GLN A 97 -5.96 11.50 8.09
CA GLN A 97 -6.79 12.24 9.04
C GLN A 97 -7.88 11.36 9.69
N ASP A 98 -8.33 10.30 9.02
CA ASP A 98 -9.33 9.36 9.52
C ASP A 98 -8.77 7.92 9.55
N ALA A 99 -7.73 7.70 10.36
CA ALA A 99 -7.02 6.42 10.47
C ALA A 99 -7.96 5.20 10.63
N ASP A 100 -8.90 5.26 11.58
CA ASP A 100 -9.84 4.17 11.84
C ASP A 100 -10.76 3.89 10.65
N LEU A 101 -11.19 4.94 9.96
CA LEU A 101 -12.07 4.81 8.79
C LEU A 101 -11.30 4.17 7.63
N LEU A 102 -10.06 4.59 7.38
CA LEU A 102 -9.20 4.02 6.35
C LEU A 102 -8.94 2.54 6.63
N TYR A 103 -8.48 2.24 7.85
CA TYR A 103 -8.16 0.88 8.27
C TYR A 103 -9.38 -0.05 8.12
N ASN A 104 -10.52 0.31 8.72
CA ASN A 104 -11.71 -0.54 8.70
C ASN A 104 -12.26 -0.76 7.29
N ASN A 105 -12.18 0.26 6.44
CA ASN A 105 -12.64 0.17 5.06
C ASN A 105 -11.79 -0.77 4.22
N VAL A 106 -10.47 -0.63 4.29
CA VAL A 106 -9.56 -1.47 3.51
C VAL A 106 -9.63 -2.91 4.03
N LYS A 107 -9.65 -3.10 5.34
CA LYS A 107 -9.86 -4.41 5.96
C LYS A 107 -11.16 -5.07 5.49
N THR A 108 -12.28 -4.34 5.52
CA THR A 108 -13.57 -4.85 5.03
C THR A 108 -13.51 -5.22 3.55
N CYS A 109 -12.79 -4.45 2.73
CA CYS A 109 -12.60 -4.77 1.31
C CYS A 109 -11.84 -6.09 1.13
N ILE A 110 -10.72 -6.26 1.86
CA ILE A 110 -9.89 -7.46 1.84
C ILE A 110 -10.69 -8.69 2.28
N ASP A 111 -11.45 -8.58 3.37
CA ASP A 111 -12.28 -9.66 3.92
C ASP A 111 -13.36 -10.15 2.93
N ASN A 112 -13.70 -9.36 1.92
CA ASN A 112 -14.71 -9.68 0.90
C ASN A 112 -14.14 -10.23 -0.42
N ILE A 113 -12.83 -10.41 -0.54
CA ILE A 113 -12.22 -10.97 -1.74
C ILE A 113 -12.53 -12.49 -1.82
N LYS A 114 -13.08 -12.94 -2.96
CA LYS A 114 -13.56 -14.33 -3.15
C LYS A 114 -12.85 -15.11 -4.26
N THR A 115 -11.64 -14.72 -4.61
CA THR A 115 -10.86 -15.38 -5.67
C THR A 115 -9.74 -16.24 -5.10
N SER A 116 -9.45 -17.34 -5.80
CA SER A 116 -8.34 -18.25 -5.49
C SER A 116 -7.19 -18.17 -6.51
N ASP A 117 -7.36 -17.43 -7.62
CA ASP A 117 -6.26 -17.17 -8.55
C ASP A 117 -5.37 -16.08 -7.95
N LYS A 118 -4.06 -16.34 -7.90
CA LYS A 118 -3.09 -15.45 -7.26
C LYS A 118 -3.03 -14.06 -7.91
N CYS A 119 -3.17 -13.99 -9.23
CA CYS A 119 -3.14 -12.73 -9.98
C CYS A 119 -4.42 -11.93 -9.75
N ASP A 120 -5.57 -12.60 -9.75
CA ASP A 120 -6.84 -11.95 -9.41
C ASP A 120 -6.88 -11.49 -7.94
N LEU A 121 -6.35 -12.30 -7.01
CA LEU A 121 -6.25 -11.94 -5.59
C LEU A 121 -5.39 -10.69 -5.41
N ALA A 122 -4.21 -10.66 -6.02
CA ALA A 122 -3.32 -9.51 -5.98
C ALA A 122 -3.98 -8.27 -6.59
N TYR A 123 -4.70 -8.42 -7.70
CA TYR A 123 -5.39 -7.29 -8.30
C TYR A 123 -6.53 -6.77 -7.43
N GLU A 124 -7.37 -7.63 -6.85
CA GLU A 124 -8.43 -7.18 -5.93
C GLU A 124 -7.87 -6.52 -4.67
N LEU A 125 -6.74 -7.03 -4.14
CA LEU A 125 -6.02 -6.37 -3.04
C LEU A 125 -5.57 -4.96 -3.43
N TYR A 126 -4.97 -4.79 -4.62
CA TYR A 126 -4.58 -3.48 -5.14
C TYR A 126 -5.77 -2.52 -5.25
N ARG A 127 -6.92 -3.01 -5.75
CA ARG A 127 -8.15 -2.21 -5.85
C ARG A 127 -8.69 -1.76 -4.49
N CYS A 128 -8.50 -2.57 -3.43
CA CYS A 128 -8.88 -2.18 -2.07
C CYS A 128 -8.10 -0.97 -1.57
N PHE A 129 -6.81 -0.86 -1.91
CA PHE A 129 -5.98 0.29 -1.56
C PHE A 129 -6.29 1.53 -2.42
N GLU A 130 -6.33 1.37 -3.74
CA GLU A 130 -6.45 2.50 -4.66
C GLU A 130 -7.81 3.21 -4.56
N ASN A 131 -8.91 2.47 -4.38
CA ASN A 131 -10.24 3.06 -4.16
C ASN A 131 -10.35 3.97 -2.92
N ARG A 132 -9.37 3.92 -2.00
CA ARG A 132 -9.43 4.62 -0.72
C ARG A 132 -8.29 5.62 -0.51
N ILE A 133 -7.09 5.38 -1.05
CA ILE A 133 -6.00 6.39 -1.07
C ILE A 133 -6.40 7.60 -1.93
N TRP A 134 -7.16 7.40 -3.02
CA TRP A 134 -7.73 8.51 -3.81
C TRP A 134 -8.79 9.34 -3.07
N LEU A 135 -9.49 8.78 -2.07
CA LEU A 135 -10.47 9.56 -1.28
C LEU A 135 -9.80 10.57 -0.35
N ASN A 136 -8.58 10.30 0.12
CA ASN A 136 -7.80 11.25 0.92
C ASN A 136 -7.19 12.35 0.05
N LYS A 137 -6.67 12.02 -1.14
CA LYS A 137 -6.13 13.01 -2.09
C LYS A 137 -7.21 13.98 -2.63
N LYS A 138 -8.46 13.50 -2.75
CA LYS A 138 -9.60 14.35 -3.16
C LYS A 138 -10.08 15.29 -2.05
N ARG A 139 -9.71 15.04 -0.79
CA ARG A 139 -10.03 15.94 0.33
C ARG A 139 -9.04 17.10 0.40
N GLU A 140 -7.75 16.86 0.17
CA GLU A 140 -6.74 17.94 0.12
C GLU A 140 -6.98 18.92 -1.03
N THR A 141 -7.45 18.43 -2.19
CA THR A 141 -7.82 19.31 -3.31
C THR A 141 -9.13 20.07 -3.11
N LYS A 142 -10.01 19.65 -2.18
CA LYS A 142 -11.20 20.43 -1.80
C LYS A 142 -10.93 21.46 -0.70
N THR A 143 -9.99 21.20 0.21
CA THR A 143 -9.68 22.15 1.30
C THR A 143 -8.78 23.30 0.82
N VAL A 144 -7.93 23.10 -0.19
CA VAL A 144 -7.14 24.19 -0.80
C VAL A 144 -8.00 25.09 -1.71
N GLY A 145 -9.12 24.59 -2.25
CA GLY A 145 -10.05 25.39 -3.05
C GLY A 145 -10.94 26.36 -2.25
N SER A 146 -11.01 26.23 -0.92
CA SER A 146 -11.84 27.09 -0.05
C SER A 146 -11.07 28.18 0.69
N LEU A 147 -9.74 28.23 0.55
CA LEU A 147 -8.89 29.24 1.22
C LEU A 147 -8.24 30.25 0.27
N VAL A 148 -8.58 30.23 -1.03
CA VAL A 148 -8.05 31.16 -2.06
C VAL A 148 -9.11 32.16 -2.55
N GLU A 149 -10.15 32.46 -1.76
CA GLU A 149 -11.14 33.50 -2.11
C GLU A 149 -11.30 34.60 -1.05
N ASN A 150 -10.37 34.74 -0.10
CA ASN A 150 -10.49 35.80 0.93
C ASN A 150 -9.18 36.48 1.34
N SER A 151 -8.27 36.74 0.38
CA SER A 151 -7.15 37.65 0.64
C SER A 151 -6.63 38.33 -0.63
N GLY A 152 -7.13 39.55 -0.87
CA GLY A 152 -6.64 40.52 -1.86
C GLY A 152 -7.80 41.04 -2.73
N SER A 153 -8.15 42.31 -2.80
CA SER A 153 -7.56 43.54 -2.29
C SER A 153 -8.62 44.63 -2.41
N ALA A 154 -8.69 45.52 -1.42
CA ALA A 154 -9.42 46.77 -1.52
C ALA A 154 -8.83 47.68 -2.62
N ARG A 155 -9.66 48.66 -3.05
CA ARG A 155 -9.48 49.78 -4.00
C ARG A 155 -9.80 49.45 -5.47
N GLY A 156 -10.71 50.15 -6.15
CA GLY A 156 -11.41 51.37 -5.78
C GLY A 156 -12.56 51.69 -6.73
N GLN A 157 -13.55 52.37 -6.15
CA GLN A 157 -14.68 53.02 -6.80
C GLN A 157 -14.35 54.50 -6.92
N LEU A 158 -14.94 55.15 -7.93
CA LEU A 158 -15.13 56.60 -8.16
C LEU A 158 -14.24 57.25 -9.23
N VAL A 159 -14.94 57.62 -10.31
CA VAL A 159 -14.87 58.81 -11.18
C VAL A 159 -13.52 59.17 -11.80
#